data_AF-A0A354PFE2-F1
#
_entry.id   AF-A0A354PFE2-F1
#
_cell.length_a   1.000
_cell.length_b   1.000
_cell.length_c   1.000
_cell.angle_alpha   90.00
_cell.angle_beta   90.00
_cell.angle_gamma   90.00
#
_symmetry.space_group_name_H-M   'P 1'
#
loop_
_entity.id
_entity.type
_entity.pdbx_description
1 polymer ?
#
loop_
_entity_poly.entity_id
_entity_poly.type
_entity_poly.pdbx_seq_one_letter_code
_entity_poly.pdbx_strand_id
1 'polypeptide(L)'
;MSIGKKSETASLVRVRNDRSAIGTEAIHSVIALLSFAFVSILSTVANAQGFPAVDQSRQEAVVRSSITVLNEIMAIPLSGIPTSMLADAQGVAIIPNVIRGGFVVGARHGRGVLLVREQSGLWHAPVFITLTGGNIGWQAGVQSTDVVLVFRSRRSVDGIMAGKFTIGADAAAAAGPVGRQASAATDRTLNAEILSYSRSRGLFAGVALDGSMIQVDGLATSTFYPRIGPNQEVVVPESAQQLTALVASLANNAGIVATPELMRPPVAPELATKNAENQQRHLAQAALSMYELLDDQWRAHLAMPAEIFNHTGHPTAQALQPVVDRFNAVATNPQFQSLAVRPEFQSTHALLKQYFASLTETPSPLQLPPPPQ
;
A
#
# COMPACT_ATOMS: atom_id res chain seq x y z
N MET A 1 13.74 -102.99 -13.60
CA MET A 1 13.31 -103.94 -12.56
C MET A 1 13.64 -103.30 -11.20
N SER A 2 12.62 -103.09 -10.36
CA SER A 2 12.61 -102.65 -8.94
C SER A 2 13.04 -101.20 -8.57
N ILE A 3 12.11 -100.29 -8.24
CA ILE A 3 11.63 -99.82 -6.89
C ILE A 3 12.65 -98.90 -6.16
N GLY A 4 12.33 -97.71 -5.61
CA GLY A 4 11.05 -97.02 -5.42
C GLY A 4 11.12 -95.75 -4.54
N LYS A 5 9.91 -95.39 -4.04
CA LYS A 5 9.49 -94.35 -3.07
C LYS A 5 9.36 -92.88 -3.52
N LYS A 6 8.10 -92.43 -3.54
CA LYS A 6 7.58 -91.08 -3.80
C LYS A 6 6.83 -90.60 -2.55
N SER A 7 7.15 -89.43 -2.02
CA SER A 7 6.33 -88.60 -1.11
C SER A 7 5.49 -87.65 -1.97
N GLU A 8 4.37 -87.01 -1.59
CA GLU A 8 3.42 -87.02 -0.48
C GLU A 8 2.37 -85.97 -0.90
N THR A 9 1.07 -86.26 -0.85
CA THR A 9 -0.02 -85.29 -1.11
C THR A 9 -1.33 -85.69 -0.43
N ALA A 10 -2.04 -84.67 0.09
CA ALA A 10 -3.50 -84.48 0.16
C ALA A 10 -4.23 -84.56 1.54
N SER A 11 -4.77 -83.39 1.93
CA SER A 11 -6.12 -83.01 2.42
C SER A 11 -7.06 -83.97 3.18
N LEU A 12 -7.76 -83.43 4.21
CA LEU A 12 -9.24 -83.41 4.50
C LEU A 12 -9.48 -83.20 6.02
N VAL A 13 -10.11 -82.11 6.52
CA VAL A 13 -11.56 -81.78 6.69
C VAL A 13 -12.31 -82.49 7.86
N ARG A 14 -12.91 -81.65 8.73
CA ARG A 14 -14.18 -81.76 9.54
C ARG A 14 -14.19 -82.08 11.06
N VAL A 15 -14.54 -81.02 11.84
CA VAL A 15 -15.76 -80.78 12.67
C VAL A 15 -16.01 -81.50 14.02
N ARG A 16 -16.45 -80.67 15.00
CA ARG A 16 -17.20 -80.88 16.28
C ARG A 16 -16.34 -81.30 17.49
N ASN A 17 -16.62 -80.93 18.75
CA ASN A 17 -17.84 -80.49 19.44
C ASN A 17 -17.51 -79.86 20.82
N ASP A 18 -18.41 -79.03 21.32
CA ASP A 18 -18.70 -78.59 22.70
C ASP A 18 -17.88 -79.10 23.90
N ARG A 19 -17.56 -78.16 24.83
CA ARG A 19 -17.95 -78.17 26.26
C ARG A 19 -17.18 -77.11 27.07
N SER A 20 -17.88 -76.14 27.67
CA SER A 20 -18.01 -76.02 29.12
C SER A 20 -18.73 -74.73 29.53
N ALA A 21 -19.82 -74.92 30.28
CA ALA A 21 -20.54 -73.89 31.02
C ALA A 21 -19.66 -73.28 32.11
N ILE A 22 -19.92 -72.02 32.48
CA ILE A 22 -20.01 -71.48 33.86
C ILE A 22 -20.38 -69.97 33.76
N GLY A 23 -21.46 -69.56 34.43
CA GLY A 23 -21.50 -68.25 35.09
C GLY A 23 -22.24 -67.09 34.42
N THR A 24 -23.54 -67.27 34.19
CA THR A 24 -24.53 -66.28 33.72
C THR A 24 -24.85 -65.19 34.77
N GLU A 25 -23.86 -64.47 35.29
CA GLU A 25 -24.06 -63.36 36.25
C GLU A 25 -23.46 -62.02 35.77
N ALA A 26 -22.74 -62.02 34.64
CA ALA A 26 -22.05 -60.82 34.13
C ALA A 26 -22.84 -60.03 33.06
N ILE A 27 -24.08 -60.43 32.73
CA ILE A 27 -24.77 -59.93 31.52
C ILE A 27 -25.92 -58.94 31.83
N HIS A 28 -26.33 -58.78 33.09
CA HIS A 28 -27.40 -57.82 33.45
C HIS A 28 -26.91 -56.48 34.03
N SER A 29 -25.61 -56.27 34.20
CA SER A 29 -25.06 -54.99 34.73
C SER A 29 -24.34 -54.10 33.71
N VAL A 30 -24.26 -54.50 32.43
CA VAL A 30 -23.61 -53.69 31.37
C VAL A 30 -24.62 -53.04 30.42
N ILE A 31 -25.89 -53.48 30.42
CA ILE A 31 -26.94 -53.01 29.48
C ILE A 31 -27.82 -51.89 30.08
N ALA A 32 -27.53 -51.41 31.30
CA ALA A 32 -28.15 -50.20 31.88
C ALA A 32 -27.23 -48.96 31.85
N LEU A 33 -26.01 -49.09 31.30
CA LEU A 33 -25.01 -48.01 31.21
C LEU A 33 -24.79 -47.48 29.78
N LEU A 34 -25.65 -47.87 28.84
CA LEU A 34 -25.63 -47.44 27.43
C LEU A 34 -26.87 -46.64 26.99
N SER A 35 -27.68 -46.18 27.95
CA SER A 35 -28.90 -45.38 27.66
C SER A 35 -28.91 -44.01 28.36
N PHE A 36 -27.79 -43.60 28.97
CA PHE A 36 -27.65 -42.31 29.66
C PHE A 36 -26.35 -41.57 29.28
N ALA A 37 -25.98 -41.61 28.00
CA ALA A 37 -24.87 -40.81 27.46
C ALA A 37 -25.25 -40.12 26.13
N PHE A 38 -26.53 -39.74 25.97
CA PHE A 38 -27.01 -38.99 24.78
C PHE A 38 -27.64 -37.64 25.11
N VAL A 39 -27.48 -37.14 26.34
CA VAL A 39 -27.89 -35.78 26.73
C VAL A 39 -26.84 -35.26 27.71
N SER A 40 -25.84 -34.54 27.19
CA SER A 40 -25.08 -33.45 27.87
C SER A 40 -23.78 -33.11 27.11
N ILE A 41 -23.87 -32.83 25.82
CA ILE A 41 -22.90 -31.96 25.13
C ILE A 41 -23.71 -30.86 24.45
N LEU A 42 -24.29 -29.99 25.27
CA LEU A 42 -24.77 -28.70 24.82
C LEU A 42 -24.56 -27.71 25.95
N SER A 43 -23.38 -27.10 25.98
CA SER A 43 -23.13 -25.83 26.65
C SER A 43 -21.90 -25.19 26.01
N THR A 44 -22.19 -24.40 24.97
CA THR A 44 -21.44 -23.23 24.51
C THR A 44 -19.99 -23.45 24.05
N VAL A 45 -19.83 -23.95 22.82
CA VAL A 45 -18.91 -23.27 21.90
C VAL A 45 -19.52 -21.90 21.62
N ALA A 46 -19.01 -20.88 22.30
CA ALA A 46 -19.20 -19.52 21.83
C ALA A 46 -18.43 -19.43 20.51
N ASN A 47 -19.15 -19.65 19.40
CA ASN A 47 -18.73 -19.19 18.08
C ASN A 47 -18.64 -17.66 18.17
N ALA A 48 -17.48 -17.16 18.58
CA ALA A 48 -17.04 -15.86 18.14
C ALA A 48 -16.94 -15.97 16.62
N GLN A 49 -17.94 -15.43 15.94
CA GLN A 49 -17.91 -15.14 14.52
C GLN A 49 -16.72 -14.21 14.27
N GLY A 50 -15.53 -14.80 14.08
CA GLY A 50 -14.30 -14.10 13.77
C GLY A 50 -14.07 -14.09 12.28
N PHE A 51 -14.66 -13.12 11.58
CA PHE A 51 -13.99 -12.55 10.40
C PHE A 51 -13.25 -11.30 10.91
N PRO A 52 -11.90 -11.25 10.82
CA PRO A 52 -11.20 -11.21 9.53
C PRO A 52 -9.84 -11.97 9.52
N ALA A 53 -9.83 -13.30 9.40
CA ALA A 53 -8.56 -14.03 9.23
C ALA A 53 -8.00 -13.97 7.78
N VAL A 54 -8.89 -13.79 6.79
CA VAL A 54 -8.52 -13.84 5.36
C VAL A 54 -7.76 -12.59 4.92
N ASP A 55 -8.12 -11.40 5.40
CA ASP A 55 -7.44 -10.16 4.99
C ASP A 55 -6.04 -10.07 5.59
N GLN A 56 -5.90 -10.27 6.91
CA GLN A 56 -4.61 -10.24 7.60
C GLN A 56 -3.60 -11.22 6.98
N SER A 57 -4.06 -12.39 6.51
CA SER A 57 -3.21 -13.36 5.81
C SER A 57 -2.59 -12.81 4.52
N ARG A 58 -3.29 -11.94 3.79
CA ARG A 58 -2.78 -11.31 2.56
C ARG A 58 -1.74 -10.25 2.88
N GLN A 59 -1.98 -9.41 3.90
CA GLN A 59 -1.00 -8.42 4.33
C GLN A 59 0.28 -9.10 4.85
N GLU A 60 0.13 -10.15 5.65
CA GLU A 60 1.23 -10.97 6.13
C GLU A 60 2.04 -11.58 4.97
N ALA A 61 1.36 -12.10 3.93
CA ALA A 61 2.03 -12.63 2.74
C ALA A 61 2.85 -11.59 1.99
N VAL A 62 2.38 -10.33 1.90
CA VAL A 62 3.12 -9.23 1.26
C VAL A 62 4.37 -8.87 2.07
N VAL A 63 4.27 -8.80 3.40
CA VAL A 63 5.43 -8.51 4.27
C VAL A 63 6.47 -9.63 4.16
N ARG A 64 6.05 -10.89 4.26
CA ARG A 64 6.95 -12.05 4.08
C ARG A 64 7.59 -12.09 2.70
N SER A 65 6.81 -11.84 1.65
CA SER A 65 7.34 -11.75 0.28
C SER A 65 8.37 -10.62 0.16
N SER A 66 8.17 -9.51 0.87
CA SER A 66 9.13 -8.39 0.89
C SER A 66 10.44 -8.75 1.57
N ILE A 67 10.40 -9.53 2.66
CA ILE A 67 11.59 -10.11 3.29
C ILE A 67 12.34 -11.01 2.30
N THR A 68 11.61 -11.91 1.63
CA THR A 68 12.19 -12.82 0.62
C THR A 68 12.84 -12.03 -0.51
N VAL A 69 12.13 -11.07 -1.11
CA VAL A 69 12.63 -10.21 -2.19
C VAL A 69 13.92 -9.52 -1.77
N LEU A 70 13.95 -8.90 -0.59
CA LEU A 70 15.13 -8.17 -0.14
C LEU A 70 16.32 -9.11 0.11
N ASN A 71 16.11 -10.23 0.79
CA ASN A 71 17.16 -11.24 1.01
C ASN A 71 17.71 -11.78 -0.30
N GLU A 72 16.83 -12.14 -1.24
CA GLU A 72 17.25 -12.64 -2.54
C GLU A 72 18.04 -11.57 -3.30
N ILE A 73 17.54 -10.33 -3.39
CA ILE A 73 18.24 -9.22 -4.07
C ILE A 73 19.62 -8.97 -3.47
N MET A 74 19.74 -8.97 -2.15
CA MET A 74 21.02 -8.77 -1.46
C MET A 74 21.97 -9.96 -1.60
N ALA A 75 21.45 -11.17 -1.77
CA ALA A 75 22.25 -12.38 -1.96
C ALA A 75 22.86 -12.50 -3.36
N ILE A 76 22.45 -11.69 -4.35
CA ILE A 76 23.02 -11.80 -5.69
C ILE A 76 24.45 -11.23 -5.73
N PRO A 77 25.45 -12.07 -6.06
CA PRO A 77 26.84 -11.65 -6.10
C PRO A 77 27.04 -10.51 -7.10
N LEU A 78 27.72 -9.44 -6.66
CA LEU A 78 28.13 -8.33 -7.51
C LEU A 78 26.99 -7.60 -8.25
N SER A 79 25.71 -7.84 -7.91
CA SER A 79 24.56 -7.14 -8.54
C SER A 79 23.43 -6.74 -7.58
N GLY A 80 23.60 -6.98 -6.27
CA GLY A 80 22.68 -6.48 -5.25
C GLY A 80 22.71 -4.96 -5.07
N ILE A 81 21.78 -4.45 -4.27
CA ILE A 81 21.72 -3.03 -3.88
C ILE A 81 22.96 -2.71 -3.03
N PRO A 82 23.79 -1.72 -3.39
CA PRO A 82 24.91 -1.35 -2.54
C PRO A 82 24.43 -0.91 -1.16
N THR A 83 25.04 -1.43 -0.09
CA THR A 83 24.67 -1.08 1.29
C THR A 83 24.82 0.41 1.57
N SER A 84 25.75 1.11 0.90
CA SER A 84 25.86 2.57 0.95
C SER A 84 24.59 3.29 0.49
N MET A 85 23.88 2.74 -0.51
CA MET A 85 22.62 3.33 -0.97
C MET A 85 21.51 3.16 0.06
N LEU A 86 21.53 2.07 0.83
CA LEU A 86 20.58 1.82 1.92
C LEU A 86 20.93 2.62 3.19
N ALA A 87 22.22 2.87 3.44
CA ALA A 87 22.68 3.70 4.55
C ALA A 87 22.21 5.16 4.43
N ASP A 88 22.20 5.71 3.21
CA ASP A 88 21.75 7.08 2.92
C ASP A 88 20.24 7.18 2.67
N ALA A 89 19.51 6.06 2.73
CA ALA A 89 18.09 6.02 2.42
C ALA A 89 17.25 6.73 3.49
N GLN A 90 16.28 7.52 3.03
CA GLN A 90 15.21 8.13 3.83
C GLN A 90 13.97 7.22 3.87
N GLY A 91 13.86 6.30 2.91
CA GLY A 91 12.84 5.27 2.89
C GLY A 91 13.16 4.17 1.88
N VAL A 92 12.57 2.99 2.08
CA VAL A 92 12.71 1.83 1.21
C VAL A 92 11.35 1.24 0.93
N ALA A 93 10.91 1.26 -0.34
CA ALA A 93 9.72 0.55 -0.77
C ALA A 93 10.10 -0.80 -1.39
N ILE A 94 9.38 -1.85 -1.02
CA ILE A 94 9.57 -3.21 -1.52
C ILE A 94 8.22 -3.68 -2.03
N ILE A 95 8.15 -4.00 -3.31
CA ILE A 95 6.90 -4.30 -4.02
C ILE A 95 7.11 -5.64 -4.74
N PRO A 96 6.79 -6.76 -4.08
CA PRO A 96 6.89 -8.08 -4.67
C PRO A 96 5.88 -8.24 -5.83
N ASN A 97 6.25 -9.05 -6.82
CA ASN A 97 5.33 -9.50 -7.88
C ASN A 97 4.56 -8.37 -8.59
N VAL A 98 5.21 -7.26 -8.93
CA VAL A 98 4.62 -6.22 -9.78
C VAL A 98 4.24 -6.84 -11.11
N ILE A 99 2.94 -6.85 -11.40
CA ILE A 99 2.40 -7.38 -12.64
C ILE A 99 2.47 -6.28 -13.67
N ARG A 100 3.05 -6.59 -14.83
CA ARG A 100 3.09 -5.74 -16.02
C ARG A 100 2.45 -6.51 -17.17
N GLY A 101 1.52 -5.87 -17.89
CA GLY A 101 0.87 -6.50 -19.03
C GLY A 101 0.38 -5.49 -20.05
N GLY A 102 0.52 -5.80 -21.34
CA GLY A 102 0.07 -4.96 -22.46
C GLY A 102 0.44 -5.54 -23.82
N PHE A 103 -0.08 -4.94 -24.88
CA PHE A 103 0.33 -5.18 -26.28
C PHE A 103 0.78 -3.88 -26.97
N VAL A 104 0.16 -2.74 -26.60
CA VAL A 104 0.47 -1.37 -27.08
C VAL A 104 0.42 -0.36 -25.91
N VAL A 105 -0.63 -0.46 -25.10
CA VAL A 105 -0.73 0.21 -23.80
C VAL A 105 -0.56 -0.85 -22.72
N GLY A 106 0.44 -0.66 -21.87
CA GLY A 106 0.73 -1.54 -20.74
C GLY A 106 0.24 -0.93 -19.44
N ALA A 107 -0.39 -1.74 -18.60
CA ALA A 107 -0.67 -1.40 -17.21
C ALA A 107 0.31 -2.12 -16.29
N ARG A 108 0.68 -1.47 -15.19
CA ARG A 108 1.44 -2.07 -14.09
C ARG A 108 0.65 -1.92 -12.79
N HIS A 109 0.61 -2.98 -12.00
CA HIS A 109 0.00 -2.97 -10.68
C HIS A 109 0.79 -3.86 -9.71
N GLY A 110 1.00 -3.38 -8.49
CA GLY A 110 1.67 -4.13 -7.44
C GLY A 110 1.27 -3.66 -6.05
N ARG A 111 1.37 -4.57 -5.08
CA ARG A 111 1.19 -4.28 -3.65
C ARG A 111 2.51 -4.52 -2.95
N GLY A 112 2.86 -3.63 -2.05
CA GLY A 112 4.12 -3.68 -1.35
C GLY A 112 4.05 -3.01 0.00
N VAL A 113 5.23 -2.77 0.54
CA VAL A 113 5.41 -2.02 1.78
C VAL A 113 6.45 -0.93 1.61
N LEU A 114 6.31 0.13 2.40
CA LEU A 114 7.29 1.22 2.53
C LEU A 114 7.76 1.27 3.98
N LEU A 115 9.08 1.25 4.17
CA LEU A 115 9.71 1.53 5.44
C LEU A 115 10.30 2.94 5.39
N VAL A 116 10.04 3.74 6.42
CA VAL A 116 10.50 5.12 6.52
C VAL A 116 11.58 5.22 7.59
N ARG A 117 12.61 6.02 7.30
CA ARG A 117 13.68 6.34 8.24
C ARG A 117 13.47 7.74 8.82
N GLU A 118 13.53 7.85 10.12
CA GLU A 118 13.51 9.13 10.84
C GLU A 118 14.86 9.86 10.73
N GLN A 119 14.86 11.17 11.04
CA GLN A 119 16.10 11.95 11.11
C GLN A 119 17.07 11.42 12.18
N SER A 120 16.53 10.83 13.25
CA SER A 120 17.28 10.13 14.30
C SER A 120 18.01 8.87 13.79
N GLY A 121 17.70 8.43 12.58
CA GLY A 121 18.22 7.22 11.96
C GLY A 121 17.43 5.95 12.29
N LEU A 122 16.37 6.08 13.08
CA LEU A 122 15.47 4.99 13.46
C LEU A 122 14.58 4.58 12.28
N TRP A 123 14.34 3.27 12.15
CA TRP A 123 13.45 2.71 11.15
C TRP A 123 12.08 2.37 11.73
N HIS A 124 11.06 2.63 10.93
CA HIS A 124 9.67 2.40 11.31
C HIS A 124 9.11 1.12 10.74
N ALA A 125 8.13 0.57 11.45
CA ALA A 125 7.34 -0.56 10.97
C ALA A 125 6.76 -0.26 9.57
N PRO A 126 6.73 -1.27 8.67
CA PRO A 126 6.32 -1.07 7.28
C PRO A 126 4.87 -0.61 7.15
N VAL A 127 4.61 0.36 6.28
CA VAL A 127 3.25 0.71 5.81
C VAL A 127 2.94 0.05 4.48
N PHE A 128 1.69 -0.29 4.23
CA PHE A 128 1.29 -0.84 2.94
C PHE A 128 1.20 0.25 1.89
N ILE A 129 1.65 -0.07 0.69
CA ILE A 129 1.56 0.80 -0.47
C ILE A 129 1.04 0.03 -1.68
N THR A 130 0.47 0.76 -2.62
CA THR A 130 0.14 0.29 -3.97
C THR A 130 0.97 1.04 -5.00
N LEU A 131 1.38 0.33 -6.04
CA LEU A 131 2.02 0.89 -7.23
C LEU A 131 1.10 0.66 -8.42
N THR A 132 0.69 1.72 -9.09
CA THR A 132 -0.12 1.64 -10.31
C THR A 132 0.46 2.55 -11.38
N GLY A 133 0.59 2.10 -12.62
CA GLY A 133 1.12 2.94 -13.68
C GLY A 133 0.73 2.48 -15.07
N GLY A 134 0.88 3.38 -16.03
CA GLY A 134 0.72 3.10 -17.45
C GLY A 134 2.05 3.26 -18.18
N ASN A 135 2.25 2.48 -19.24
CA ASN A 135 3.28 2.76 -20.23
C ASN A 135 2.76 2.59 -21.65
N ILE A 136 3.34 3.30 -22.60
CA ILE A 136 3.17 3.04 -24.03
C ILE A 136 4.42 2.29 -24.48
N GLY A 137 4.27 1.06 -24.99
CA GLY A 137 5.42 0.27 -25.40
C GLY A 137 5.07 -1.03 -26.13
N TRP A 138 5.99 -1.46 -27.01
CA TRP A 138 5.86 -2.63 -27.88
C TRP A 138 6.03 -4.00 -27.19
N GLN A 139 5.91 -4.05 -25.86
CA GLN A 139 6.09 -5.30 -25.12
C GLN A 139 4.76 -6.07 -25.05
N ALA A 140 4.67 -7.18 -25.79
CA ALA A 140 3.57 -8.12 -25.72
C ALA A 140 3.80 -9.15 -24.60
N GLY A 141 2.85 -9.25 -23.66
CA GLY A 141 2.82 -10.34 -22.67
C GLY A 141 2.61 -9.89 -21.23
N VAL A 142 2.44 -10.85 -20.32
CA VAL A 142 2.33 -10.63 -18.88
C VAL A 142 3.64 -11.02 -18.20
N GLN A 143 4.20 -10.11 -17.41
CA GLN A 143 5.44 -10.32 -16.66
C GLN A 143 5.21 -9.96 -15.19
N SER A 144 5.74 -10.79 -14.29
CA SER A 144 5.85 -10.47 -12.87
C SER A 144 7.28 -10.07 -12.55
N THR A 145 7.47 -9.05 -11.73
CA THR A 145 8.80 -8.52 -11.39
C THR A 145 8.78 -7.94 -9.99
N ASP A 146 9.80 -8.25 -9.20
CA ASP A 146 9.97 -7.63 -7.89
C ASP A 146 10.63 -6.27 -8.07
N VAL A 147 10.13 -5.26 -7.35
CA VAL A 147 10.65 -3.88 -7.41
C VAL A 147 11.05 -3.43 -6.02
N VAL A 148 12.25 -2.86 -5.92
CA VAL A 148 12.73 -2.17 -4.72
C VAL A 148 13.07 -0.73 -5.09
N LEU A 149 12.52 0.22 -4.33
CA LEU A 149 12.78 1.65 -4.48
C LEU A 149 13.51 2.15 -3.25
N VAL A 150 14.62 2.84 -3.46
CA VAL A 150 15.40 3.47 -2.40
C VAL A 150 15.22 4.98 -2.55
N PHE A 151 14.54 5.59 -1.58
CA PHE A 151 14.30 7.02 -1.53
C PHE A 151 15.45 7.70 -0.81
N ARG A 152 16.11 8.65 -1.47
CA ARG A 152 17.25 9.41 -0.91
C ARG A 152 16.85 10.78 -0.38
N SER A 153 15.63 11.22 -0.71
CA SER A 153 15.10 12.53 -0.36
C SER A 153 13.93 12.38 0.62
N ARG A 154 13.99 13.11 1.75
CA ARG A 154 12.92 13.11 2.74
C ARG A 154 11.62 13.68 2.16
N ARG A 155 11.74 14.68 1.29
CA ARG A 155 10.62 15.27 0.53
C ARG A 155 9.84 14.21 -0.26
N SER A 156 10.51 13.27 -0.92
CA SER A 156 9.83 12.22 -1.69
C SER A 156 9.04 11.27 -0.79
N VAL A 157 9.61 10.92 0.37
CA VAL A 157 8.94 10.07 1.37
C VAL A 157 7.72 10.78 1.97
N ASP A 158 7.88 12.04 2.37
CA ASP A 158 6.79 12.85 2.91
C ASP A 158 5.67 13.05 1.88
N GLY A 159 6.01 13.19 0.59
CA GLY A 159 5.04 13.25 -0.50
C GLY A 159 4.20 11.99 -0.65
N ILE A 160 4.80 10.80 -0.50
CA ILE A 160 4.06 9.53 -0.46
C ILE A 160 3.15 9.47 0.76
N MET A 161 3.67 9.84 1.94
CA MET A 161 2.89 9.83 3.18
C MET A 161 1.72 10.83 3.16
N ALA A 162 1.84 11.92 2.39
CA ALA A 162 0.78 12.91 2.20
C ALA A 162 -0.33 12.43 1.24
N GLY A 163 -0.15 11.32 0.52
CA GLY A 163 -1.20 10.74 -0.31
C GLY A 163 -0.68 10.06 -1.58
N LYS A 164 -0.91 10.70 -2.73
CA LYS A 164 -0.55 10.17 -4.05
C LYS A 164 0.77 10.79 -4.50
N PHE A 165 1.68 9.96 -4.98
CA PHE A 165 3.01 10.38 -5.43
C PHE A 165 3.35 9.71 -6.76
N THR A 166 3.75 10.48 -7.75
CA THR A 166 4.00 10.04 -9.13
C THR A 166 5.48 10.07 -9.44
N ILE A 167 6.07 8.90 -9.66
CA ILE A 167 7.45 8.74 -10.07
C ILE A 167 7.67 9.38 -11.45
N GLY A 168 8.69 10.23 -11.56
CA GLY A 168 9.02 10.96 -12.78
C GLY A 168 8.33 12.33 -12.91
N ALA A 169 7.23 12.56 -12.18
CA ALA A 169 6.56 13.87 -12.12
C ALA A 169 6.87 14.61 -10.81
N ASP A 170 6.74 13.92 -9.67
CA ASP A 170 6.95 14.51 -8.34
C ASP A 170 8.40 14.39 -7.85
N ALA A 171 9.11 13.36 -8.33
CA ALA A 171 10.56 13.22 -8.16
C ALA A 171 11.18 12.40 -9.29
N ALA A 172 12.43 12.72 -9.62
CA ALA A 172 13.20 11.97 -10.61
C ALA A 172 13.61 10.59 -10.07
N ALA A 173 13.30 9.55 -10.84
CA ALA A 173 13.80 8.20 -10.59
C ALA A 173 14.85 7.79 -11.62
N ALA A 174 15.80 6.96 -11.17
CA ALA A 174 16.78 6.34 -12.05
C ALA A 174 16.98 4.88 -11.68
N ALA A 175 17.41 4.09 -12.66
CA ALA A 175 17.99 2.78 -12.43
C ALA A 175 19.15 2.90 -11.43
N GLY A 176 19.07 2.20 -10.30
CA GLY A 176 20.12 2.22 -9.29
C GLY A 176 21.37 1.48 -9.75
N PRO A 177 22.58 1.90 -9.32
CA PRO A 177 23.79 1.18 -9.67
C PRO A 177 23.86 -0.16 -8.92
N VAL A 178 24.45 -1.16 -9.55
CA VAL A 178 24.60 -2.50 -8.97
C VAL A 178 26.06 -2.87 -8.83
N GLY A 179 26.40 -3.62 -7.77
CA GLY A 179 27.74 -4.17 -7.58
C GLY A 179 28.89 -3.15 -7.54
N ARG A 180 30.03 -3.53 -8.14
CA ARG A 180 31.26 -2.70 -8.19
C ARG A 180 31.16 -1.51 -9.15
N GLN A 181 30.10 -1.46 -9.98
CA GLN A 181 29.83 -0.36 -10.90
C GLN A 181 29.14 0.83 -10.21
N ALA A 182 28.87 0.76 -8.89
CA ALA A 182 28.46 1.92 -8.08
C ALA A 182 29.39 3.13 -8.23
N SER A 183 30.68 2.87 -8.40
CA SER A 183 31.72 3.90 -8.65
C SER A 183 31.61 4.57 -10.02
N ALA A 184 30.82 4.02 -10.95
CA ALA A 184 30.63 4.52 -12.31
C ALA A 184 29.19 5.05 -12.54
N ALA A 185 28.50 5.44 -11.46
CA ALA A 185 27.16 6.01 -11.54
C ALA A 185 27.16 7.29 -12.41
N THR A 186 26.18 7.41 -13.29
CA THR A 186 26.03 8.59 -14.16
C THR A 186 25.46 9.78 -13.38
N ASP A 187 25.66 11.01 -13.87
CA ASP A 187 25.09 12.23 -13.28
C ASP A 187 23.57 12.12 -13.04
N ARG A 188 22.85 11.44 -13.94
CA ARG A 188 21.42 11.20 -13.81
C ARG A 188 21.08 10.31 -12.60
N THR A 189 21.92 9.32 -12.31
CA THR A 189 21.76 8.42 -11.16
C THR A 189 22.16 9.10 -9.86
N LEU A 190 23.22 9.92 -9.89
CA LEU A 190 23.70 10.68 -8.74
C LEU A 190 22.67 11.72 -8.27
N ASN A 191 21.98 12.36 -9.21
CA ASN A 191 20.95 13.38 -8.94
C ASN A 191 19.53 12.82 -8.75
N ALA A 192 19.32 11.51 -8.91
CA ALA A 192 18.01 10.92 -8.73
C ALA A 192 17.62 10.86 -7.24
N GLU A 193 16.41 11.34 -6.94
CA GLU A 193 15.80 11.26 -5.61
C GLU A 193 15.36 9.83 -5.27
N ILE A 194 15.08 9.02 -6.30
CA ILE A 194 14.62 7.63 -6.17
C ILE A 194 15.52 6.73 -7.01
N LEU A 195 16.11 5.73 -6.39
CA LEU A 195 16.82 4.65 -7.09
C LEU A 195 15.91 3.44 -7.20
N SER A 196 15.72 2.95 -8.41
CA SER A 196 14.88 1.77 -8.69
C SER A 196 15.72 0.56 -9.05
N TYR A 197 15.40 -0.56 -8.40
CA TYR A 197 15.96 -1.87 -8.63
C TYR A 197 14.84 -2.83 -8.97
N SER A 198 15.06 -3.71 -9.94
CA SER A 198 14.10 -4.77 -10.23
C SER A 198 14.77 -6.11 -10.46
N ARG A 199 14.05 -7.16 -10.07
CA ARG A 199 14.46 -8.55 -10.26
C ARG A 199 13.36 -9.32 -10.99
N SER A 200 13.73 -9.93 -12.10
CA SER A 200 12.86 -10.85 -12.85
C SER A 200 13.61 -12.16 -13.06
N ARG A 201 13.14 -13.27 -12.45
CA ARG A 201 13.69 -14.62 -12.66
C ARG A 201 15.23 -14.70 -12.58
N GLY A 202 15.84 -14.03 -11.60
CA GLY A 202 17.30 -14.06 -11.39
C GLY A 202 18.12 -13.04 -12.18
N LEU A 203 17.50 -12.21 -13.03
CA LEU A 203 18.17 -11.10 -13.73
C LEU A 203 17.85 -9.75 -13.08
N PHE A 204 18.88 -8.92 -12.93
CA PHE A 204 18.80 -7.55 -12.43
C PHE A 204 18.84 -6.54 -13.56
N ALA A 205 17.86 -5.64 -13.57
CA ALA A 205 17.91 -4.44 -14.37
C ALA A 205 17.21 -3.31 -13.62
N GLY A 206 17.69 -2.08 -13.81
CA GLY A 206 16.88 -0.93 -13.45
C GLY A 206 15.63 -0.88 -14.32
N VAL A 207 14.50 -0.57 -13.71
CA VAL A 207 13.22 -0.44 -14.41
C VAL A 207 12.85 1.04 -14.48
N ALA A 208 12.49 1.51 -15.67
CA ALA A 208 11.84 2.81 -15.81
C ALA A 208 10.44 2.72 -15.20
N LEU A 209 10.23 3.42 -14.09
CA LEU A 209 8.95 3.50 -13.39
C LEU A 209 8.29 4.86 -13.57
N ASP A 210 8.79 5.69 -14.48
CA ASP A 210 8.18 6.96 -14.81
C ASP A 210 6.70 6.77 -15.17
N GLY A 211 5.87 7.67 -14.66
CA GLY A 211 4.41 7.59 -14.79
C GLY A 211 3.75 6.53 -13.90
N SER A 212 4.45 6.01 -12.88
CA SER A 212 3.82 5.19 -11.83
C SER A 212 3.40 6.05 -10.64
N MET A 213 2.18 5.84 -10.18
CA MET A 213 1.66 6.36 -8.92
C MET A 213 1.93 5.37 -7.79
N ILE A 214 2.52 5.85 -6.70
CA ILE A 214 2.60 5.20 -5.40
C ILE A 214 1.55 5.84 -4.50
N GLN A 215 0.81 5.02 -3.76
CA GLN A 215 -0.16 5.49 -2.78
C GLN A 215 -0.13 4.61 -1.53
N VAL A 216 -0.21 5.23 -0.35
CA VAL A 216 -0.37 4.53 0.93
C VAL A 216 -1.73 3.82 0.99
N ASP A 217 -1.70 2.53 1.32
CA ASP A 217 -2.89 1.71 1.59
C ASP A 217 -3.16 1.74 3.10
N GLY A 218 -3.85 2.80 3.53
CA GLY A 218 -4.19 3.02 4.94
C GLY A 218 -5.10 1.92 5.50
N LEU A 219 -5.99 1.37 4.67
CA LEU A 219 -6.87 0.27 5.08
C LEU A 219 -6.04 -0.98 5.38
N ALA A 220 -5.21 -1.45 4.43
CA ALA A 220 -4.36 -2.61 4.66
C ALA A 220 -3.39 -2.42 5.82
N THR A 221 -2.86 -1.21 5.99
CA THR A 221 -2.01 -0.86 7.14
C THR A 221 -2.78 -0.99 8.46
N SER A 222 -3.99 -0.44 8.54
CA SER A 222 -4.84 -0.55 9.74
C SER A 222 -5.28 -1.98 10.05
N THR A 223 -5.56 -2.79 9.01
CA THR A 223 -5.89 -4.21 9.17
C THR A 223 -4.71 -5.01 9.70
N PHE A 224 -3.50 -4.68 9.28
CA PHE A 224 -2.30 -5.38 9.69
C PHE A 224 -1.80 -4.98 11.09
N TYR A 225 -2.08 -3.74 11.51
CA TYR A 225 -1.77 -3.21 12.84
C TYR A 225 -3.03 -2.89 13.64
N PRO A 226 -3.82 -3.92 14.03
CA PRO A 226 -5.08 -3.70 14.72
C PRO A 226 -4.85 -3.05 16.09
N ARG A 227 -5.69 -2.07 16.44
CA ARG A 227 -5.85 -1.59 17.81
C ARG A 227 -7.07 -2.27 18.42
N ILE A 228 -6.85 -2.99 19.52
CA ILE A 228 -7.92 -3.72 20.21
C ILE A 228 -8.72 -2.79 21.16
N GLY A 229 -8.28 -1.55 21.38
CA GLY A 229 -9.03 -0.53 22.13
C GLY A 229 -8.39 0.87 22.12
N PRO A 230 -9.11 1.90 22.60
CA PRO A 230 -8.67 3.30 22.53
C PRO A 230 -7.38 3.64 23.29
N ASN A 231 -6.92 2.78 24.20
CA ASN A 231 -5.67 2.95 24.97
C ASN A 231 -4.75 1.72 24.91
N GLN A 232 -4.94 0.83 23.94
CA GLN A 232 -4.02 -0.30 23.76
C GLN A 232 -2.92 0.06 22.77
N GLU A 233 -1.69 -0.34 23.12
CA GLU A 233 -0.54 -0.21 22.23
C GLU A 233 -0.76 -1.00 20.95
N VAL A 234 -0.23 -0.48 19.84
CA VAL A 234 -0.26 -1.17 18.57
C VAL A 234 0.68 -2.38 18.67
N VAL A 235 0.11 -3.58 18.55
CA VAL A 235 0.91 -4.80 18.46
C VAL A 235 1.52 -4.88 17.06
N VAL A 236 2.85 -4.78 16.97
CA VAL A 236 3.57 -4.92 15.70
C VAL A 236 3.78 -6.42 15.43
N PRO A 237 3.26 -6.98 14.32
CA PRO A 237 3.46 -8.38 13.98
C PRO A 237 4.95 -8.74 13.82
N GLU A 238 5.31 -9.98 14.15
CA GLU A 238 6.70 -10.45 14.11
C GLU A 238 7.35 -10.26 12.72
N SER A 239 6.59 -10.53 11.64
CA SER A 239 7.04 -10.35 10.26
C SER A 239 7.43 -8.89 9.95
N ALA A 240 6.69 -7.91 10.48
CA ALA A 240 7.03 -6.50 10.34
C ALA A 240 8.30 -6.13 11.12
N GLN A 241 8.47 -6.69 12.33
CA GLN A 241 9.70 -6.51 13.11
C GLN A 241 10.91 -7.08 12.38
N GLN A 242 10.79 -8.30 11.83
CA GLN A 242 11.83 -8.95 11.04
C GLN A 242 12.22 -8.14 9.80
N LEU A 243 11.23 -7.66 9.03
CA LEU A 243 11.52 -6.84 7.86
C LEU A 243 12.19 -5.51 8.23
N THR A 244 11.73 -4.86 9.30
CA THR A 244 12.31 -3.61 9.79
C THR A 244 13.75 -3.82 10.25
N ALA A 245 14.01 -4.87 11.02
CA ALA A 245 15.35 -5.26 11.46
C ALA A 245 16.26 -5.57 10.26
N LEU A 246 15.75 -6.23 9.23
CA LEU A 246 16.50 -6.52 8.01
C LEU A 246 16.94 -5.23 7.32
N VAL A 247 16.01 -4.32 7.03
CA VAL A 247 16.33 -3.02 6.40
C VAL A 247 17.30 -2.21 7.27
N ALA A 248 17.05 -2.14 8.57
CA ALA A 248 17.89 -1.45 9.55
C ALA A 248 19.33 -1.98 9.56
N SER A 249 19.49 -3.31 9.52
CA SER A 249 20.79 -3.98 9.47
C SER A 249 21.56 -3.67 8.18
N LEU A 250 20.86 -3.63 7.03
CA LEU A 250 21.45 -3.29 5.73
C LEU A 250 21.82 -1.81 5.62
N ALA A 251 21.13 -0.94 6.37
CA ALA A 251 21.37 0.49 6.47
C ALA A 251 22.39 0.88 7.57
N ASN A 252 23.04 -0.10 8.21
CA ASN A 252 24.02 0.08 9.29
C ASN A 252 23.50 0.92 10.50
N ASN A 253 22.21 0.85 10.83
CA ASN A 253 21.63 1.52 12.01
C ASN A 253 20.61 0.61 12.68
N ALA A 254 20.88 0.18 13.93
CA ALA A 254 20.14 -0.90 14.60
C ALA A 254 18.90 -0.46 15.41
N GLY A 255 18.43 0.78 15.25
CA GLY A 255 17.29 1.28 16.03
C GLY A 255 15.95 1.06 15.35
N ILE A 256 15.03 0.39 16.06
CA ILE A 256 13.65 0.13 15.61
C ILE A 256 12.71 0.98 16.47
N VAL A 257 11.78 1.68 15.83
CA VAL A 257 10.65 2.33 16.51
C VAL A 257 9.37 1.61 16.12
N ALA A 258 8.64 1.10 17.13
CA ALA A 258 7.27 0.67 16.94
C ALA A 258 6.46 1.87 16.42
N THR A 259 5.87 1.71 15.25
CA THR A 259 4.97 2.63 14.53
C THR A 259 4.99 4.07 15.07
N PRO A 260 5.90 4.95 14.62
CA PRO A 260 5.98 6.35 15.06
C PRO A 260 4.68 7.09 14.77
N GLU A 261 4.49 8.15 15.53
CA GLU A 261 3.42 9.14 15.41
C GLU A 261 3.25 9.71 13.98
N LEU A 262 4.29 9.61 13.12
CA LEU A 262 4.24 9.88 11.67
C LEU A 262 3.15 9.09 10.91
N MET A 263 2.63 8.01 11.50
CA MET A 263 1.56 7.16 10.98
C MET A 263 0.21 7.36 11.69
N ARG A 264 -0.02 8.49 12.37
CA ARG A 264 -1.39 8.98 12.39
C ARG A 264 -1.69 9.38 10.95
N PRO A 265 -2.59 8.68 10.20
CA PRO A 265 -3.17 9.33 9.03
C PRO A 265 -3.64 10.70 9.54
N PRO A 266 -3.36 11.80 8.82
CA PRO A 266 -3.80 13.09 9.30
C PRO A 266 -5.28 12.93 9.60
N VAL A 267 -5.71 13.23 10.83
CA VAL A 267 -7.12 13.11 11.22
C VAL A 267 -7.89 13.78 10.09
N ALA A 268 -9.06 13.28 9.65
CA ALA A 268 -9.79 13.85 8.52
C ALA A 268 -9.79 15.40 8.42
N PRO A 269 -9.80 16.18 9.54
CA PRO A 269 -9.53 17.62 9.53
C PRO A 269 -8.17 18.01 8.94
N GLU A 270 -7.06 17.40 9.33
CA GLU A 270 -5.70 17.73 8.86
C GLU A 270 -5.46 17.32 7.39
N LEU A 271 -6.08 16.22 6.92
CA LEU A 271 -6.10 15.85 5.49
C LEU A 271 -6.89 16.88 4.68
N ALA A 272 -8.05 17.30 5.20
CA ALA A 272 -8.86 18.34 4.58
C ALA A 272 -8.11 19.68 4.55
N THR A 273 -7.41 20.05 5.63
CA THR A 273 -6.57 21.25 5.68
C THR A 273 -5.43 21.19 4.67
N LYS A 274 -4.67 20.08 4.64
CA LYS A 274 -3.58 19.90 3.66
C LYS A 274 -4.07 19.91 2.22
N ASN A 275 -5.23 19.30 1.93
CA ASN A 275 -5.82 19.32 0.60
C ASN A 275 -6.30 20.73 0.21
N ALA A 276 -6.96 21.45 1.13
CA ALA A 276 -7.40 22.82 0.92
C ALA A 276 -6.21 23.77 0.69
N GLU A 277 -5.13 23.62 1.45
CA GLU A 277 -3.89 24.37 1.24
C GLU A 277 -3.26 24.09 -0.13
N ASN A 278 -3.19 22.83 -0.56
CA ASN A 278 -2.65 22.48 -1.87
C ASN A 278 -3.53 23.04 -3.00
N GLN A 279 -4.85 22.99 -2.86
CA GLN A 279 -5.80 23.59 -3.82
C GLN A 279 -5.66 25.12 -3.89
N GLN A 280 -5.51 25.79 -2.74
CA GLN A 280 -5.27 27.23 -2.66
C GLN A 280 -3.94 27.61 -3.32
N ARG A 281 -2.86 26.86 -3.10
CA ARG A 281 -1.56 27.12 -3.75
C ARG A 281 -1.62 26.99 -5.27
N HIS A 282 -2.29 25.96 -5.79
CA HIS A 282 -2.46 25.79 -7.23
C HIS A 282 -3.29 26.93 -7.83
N LEU A 283 -4.37 27.35 -7.14
CA LEU A 283 -5.17 28.49 -7.56
C LEU A 283 -4.36 29.80 -7.58
N ALA A 284 -3.56 30.05 -6.54
CA ALA A 284 -2.70 31.23 -6.46
C ALA A 284 -1.68 31.27 -7.60
N GLN A 285 -1.04 30.15 -7.90
CA GLN A 285 -0.07 30.05 -8.98
C GLN A 285 -0.71 30.30 -10.35
N ALA A 286 -1.88 29.70 -10.62
CA ALA A 286 -2.61 29.93 -11.87
C ALA A 286 -3.05 31.39 -12.02
N ALA A 287 -3.50 32.02 -10.93
CA ALA A 287 -3.91 33.41 -10.90
C ALA A 287 -2.76 34.37 -11.22
N LEU A 288 -1.57 34.13 -10.66
CA LEU A 288 -0.37 34.91 -10.96
C LEU A 288 -0.01 34.84 -12.44
N SER A 289 0.02 33.63 -13.02
CA SER A 289 0.28 33.45 -14.46
C SER A 289 -0.75 34.16 -15.34
N MET A 290 -2.02 34.17 -14.92
CA MET A 290 -3.08 34.89 -15.64
C MET A 290 -2.87 36.42 -15.54
N TYR A 291 -2.49 36.94 -14.37
CA TYR A 291 -2.31 38.38 -14.17
C TYR A 291 -1.18 38.98 -15.00
N GLU A 292 -0.15 38.22 -15.33
CA GLU A 292 0.92 38.67 -16.23
C GLU A 292 0.41 39.02 -17.65
N LEU A 293 -0.72 38.44 -18.05
CA LEU A 293 -1.31 38.61 -19.37
C LEU A 293 -2.39 39.70 -19.43
N LEU A 294 -2.77 40.27 -18.28
CA LEU A 294 -3.89 41.20 -18.16
C LEU A 294 -3.40 42.64 -17.96
N ASP A 295 -4.12 43.60 -18.53
CA ASP A 295 -3.94 45.02 -18.21
C ASP A 295 -4.44 45.36 -16.79
N ASP A 296 -4.19 46.59 -16.33
CA ASP A 296 -4.55 47.02 -14.97
C ASP A 296 -6.06 46.94 -14.71
N GLN A 297 -6.90 47.19 -15.71
CA GLN A 297 -8.36 47.17 -15.55
C GLN A 297 -8.88 45.74 -15.40
N TRP A 298 -8.38 44.82 -16.22
CA TRP A 298 -8.73 43.40 -16.13
C TRP A 298 -8.15 42.73 -14.89
N ARG A 299 -6.94 43.11 -14.47
CA ARG A 299 -6.37 42.66 -13.19
C ARG A 299 -7.24 43.08 -12.00
N ALA A 300 -7.72 44.33 -11.98
CA ALA A 300 -8.62 44.80 -10.93
C ALA A 300 -9.98 44.07 -10.97
N HIS A 301 -10.52 43.83 -12.17
CA HIS A 301 -11.81 43.16 -12.34
C HIS A 301 -11.77 41.69 -11.90
N LEU A 302 -10.72 40.95 -12.25
CA LEU A 302 -10.51 39.53 -11.93
C LEU A 302 -9.62 39.32 -10.70
N ALA A 303 -9.47 40.34 -9.86
CA ALA A 303 -8.68 40.27 -8.64
C ALA A 303 -9.24 39.21 -7.69
N MET A 304 -8.36 38.32 -7.24
CA MET A 304 -8.63 37.35 -6.19
C MET A 304 -8.41 37.99 -4.82
N PRO A 305 -9.10 37.49 -3.78
CA PRO A 305 -8.85 37.92 -2.41
C PRO A 305 -7.39 37.68 -2.03
N ALA A 306 -6.80 38.60 -1.25
CA ALA A 306 -5.40 38.53 -0.84
C ALA A 306 -5.09 37.24 -0.06
N GLU A 307 -6.10 36.68 0.60
CA GLU A 307 -6.07 35.41 1.32
C GLU A 307 -5.66 34.25 0.41
N ILE A 308 -5.98 34.28 -0.90
CA ILE A 308 -5.52 33.23 -1.83
C ILE A 308 -3.98 33.21 -1.95
N PHE A 309 -3.34 34.38 -1.84
CA PHE A 309 -1.88 34.54 -1.98
C PHE A 309 -1.14 34.45 -0.65
N ASN A 310 -1.83 34.66 0.47
CA ASN A 310 -1.24 34.60 1.80
C ASN A 310 -1.28 33.16 2.33
N HIS A 311 -0.15 32.64 2.81
CA HIS A 311 -0.05 31.30 3.41
C HIS A 311 -0.78 31.17 4.76
N THR A 312 -1.51 32.20 5.20
CA THR A 312 -2.20 32.26 6.49
C THR A 312 -3.66 32.65 6.28
N GLY A 313 -4.56 31.66 6.33
CA GLY A 313 -6.01 31.85 6.24
C GLY A 313 -6.64 31.35 4.93
N HIS A 314 -7.95 31.08 4.98
CA HIS A 314 -8.76 30.69 3.81
C HIS A 314 -9.91 31.68 3.64
N PRO A 315 -10.18 32.19 2.43
CA PRO A 315 -11.37 33.01 2.20
C PRO A 315 -12.62 32.16 2.43
N THR A 316 -13.64 32.76 3.05
CA THR A 316 -14.93 32.08 3.23
C THR A 316 -15.63 31.91 1.88
N ALA A 317 -16.50 30.91 1.76
CA ALA A 317 -17.31 30.73 0.55
C ALA A 317 -18.08 32.01 0.18
N GLN A 318 -18.59 32.74 1.17
CA GLN A 318 -19.28 34.01 0.97
C GLN A 318 -18.38 35.11 0.36
N ALA A 319 -17.10 35.19 0.78
CA ALA A 319 -16.16 36.15 0.23
C ALA A 319 -15.72 35.80 -1.20
N LEU A 320 -15.71 34.50 -1.55
CA LEU A 320 -15.26 34.01 -2.84
C LEU A 320 -16.37 33.99 -3.91
N GLN A 321 -17.64 33.93 -3.51
CA GLN A 321 -18.79 33.91 -4.42
C GLN A 321 -18.77 35.03 -5.47
N PRO A 322 -18.55 36.33 -5.12
CA PRO A 322 -18.52 37.41 -6.12
C PRO A 322 -17.36 37.29 -7.11
N VAL A 323 -16.28 36.59 -6.75
CA VAL A 323 -15.15 36.32 -7.65
C VAL A 323 -15.54 35.24 -8.65
N VAL A 324 -16.14 34.14 -8.18
CA VAL A 324 -16.67 33.06 -9.02
C VAL A 324 -17.66 33.60 -10.05
N ASP A 325 -18.55 34.51 -9.63
CA ASP A 325 -19.57 35.11 -10.50
C ASP A 325 -18.95 35.97 -11.61
N ARG A 326 -17.92 36.77 -11.29
CA ARG A 326 -17.17 37.56 -12.29
C ARG A 326 -16.48 36.68 -13.32
N PHE A 327 -15.81 35.60 -12.89
CA PHE A 327 -15.20 34.65 -13.80
C PHE A 327 -16.23 33.93 -14.67
N ASN A 328 -17.39 33.56 -14.11
CA ASN A 328 -18.49 32.96 -14.88
C ASN A 328 -19.06 33.94 -15.92
N ALA A 329 -19.23 35.21 -15.57
CA ALA A 329 -19.70 36.23 -16.50
C ALA A 329 -18.73 36.43 -17.68
N VAL A 330 -17.41 36.45 -17.41
CA VAL A 330 -16.39 36.52 -18.46
C VAL A 330 -16.38 35.26 -19.33
N ALA A 331 -16.51 34.08 -18.73
CA ALA A 331 -16.51 32.81 -19.46
C ALA A 331 -17.73 32.62 -20.38
N THR A 332 -18.86 33.25 -20.04
CA THR A 332 -20.15 33.07 -20.75
C THR A 332 -20.49 34.20 -21.70
N ASN A 333 -19.87 35.37 -21.56
CA ASN A 333 -20.13 36.51 -22.44
C ASN A 333 -19.33 36.40 -23.75
N PRO A 334 -20.00 36.36 -24.93
CA PRO A 334 -19.34 36.29 -26.23
C PRO A 334 -18.34 37.43 -26.49
N GLN A 335 -18.54 38.60 -25.89
CA GLN A 335 -17.65 39.76 -26.07
C GLN A 335 -16.25 39.53 -25.46
N PHE A 336 -16.13 38.62 -24.49
CA PHE A 336 -14.87 38.32 -23.79
C PHE A 336 -14.28 36.97 -24.20
N GLN A 337 -14.75 36.40 -25.31
CA GLN A 337 -14.33 35.08 -25.76
C GLN A 337 -12.82 34.98 -26.00
N SER A 338 -12.17 36.06 -26.45
CA SER A 338 -10.71 36.12 -26.66
C SER A 338 -9.90 35.90 -25.39
N LEU A 339 -10.45 36.29 -24.22
CA LEU A 339 -9.87 36.01 -22.91
C LEU A 339 -10.32 34.63 -22.40
N ALA A 340 -11.59 34.29 -22.57
CA ALA A 340 -12.17 33.04 -22.07
C ALA A 340 -11.55 31.77 -22.68
N VAL A 341 -11.03 31.85 -23.92
CA VAL A 341 -10.33 30.72 -24.58
C VAL A 341 -8.87 30.58 -24.19
N ARG A 342 -8.31 31.51 -23.42
CA ARG A 342 -6.90 31.46 -23.00
C ARG A 342 -6.68 30.30 -22.00
N PRO A 343 -5.62 29.49 -22.16
CA PRO A 343 -5.31 28.39 -21.24
C PRO A 343 -5.18 28.84 -19.79
N GLU A 344 -4.59 30.02 -19.56
CA GLU A 344 -4.36 30.60 -18.24
C GLU A 344 -5.67 30.98 -17.56
N PHE A 345 -6.61 31.57 -18.30
CA PHE A 345 -7.94 31.89 -17.81
C PHE A 345 -8.74 30.61 -17.50
N GLN A 346 -8.74 29.62 -18.40
CA GLN A 346 -9.46 28.36 -18.20
C GLN A 346 -8.94 27.57 -17.00
N SER A 347 -7.62 27.50 -16.83
CA SER A 347 -6.97 26.83 -15.71
C SER A 347 -7.34 27.50 -14.39
N THR A 348 -7.26 28.83 -14.35
CA THR A 348 -7.61 29.63 -13.17
C THR A 348 -9.09 29.50 -12.83
N HIS A 349 -9.97 29.54 -13.83
CA HIS A 349 -11.42 29.40 -13.65
C HIS A 349 -11.82 28.02 -13.14
N ALA A 350 -11.20 26.96 -13.68
CA ALA A 350 -11.44 25.58 -13.26
C ALA A 350 -10.99 25.36 -11.80
N LEU A 351 -9.78 25.82 -11.45
CA LEU A 351 -9.25 25.72 -10.08
C LEU A 351 -10.08 26.55 -9.09
N LEU A 352 -10.55 27.73 -9.49
CA LEU A 352 -11.42 28.58 -8.67
C LEU A 352 -12.75 27.87 -8.34
N LYS A 353 -13.38 27.24 -9.34
CA LYS A 353 -14.61 26.46 -9.14
C LYS A 353 -14.40 25.27 -8.22
N GLN A 354 -13.29 24.55 -8.40
CA GLN A 354 -12.96 23.39 -7.57
C GLN A 354 -12.69 23.79 -6.11
N TYR A 355 -11.94 24.87 -5.89
CA TYR A 355 -11.67 25.40 -4.57
C TYR A 355 -12.97 25.89 -3.90
N PHE A 356 -13.81 26.64 -4.63
CA PHE A 356 -15.11 27.08 -4.13
C PHE A 356 -16.02 25.91 -3.71
N ALA A 357 -16.12 24.86 -4.54
CA ALA A 357 -16.91 23.67 -4.22
C ALA A 357 -16.48 23.02 -2.90
N SER A 358 -15.17 22.90 -2.67
CA SER A 358 -14.61 22.34 -1.43
C SER A 358 -14.96 23.14 -0.17
N LEU A 359 -15.17 24.45 -0.28
CA LEU A 359 -15.59 25.30 0.84
C LEU A 359 -17.10 25.18 1.16
N THR A 360 -17.88 24.62 0.24
CA THR A 360 -19.34 24.48 0.36
C THR A 360 -19.81 23.07 0.72
N GLU A 361 -18.92 22.07 0.64
CA GLU A 361 -19.22 20.70 1.08
C GLU A 361 -19.44 20.67 2.60
N THR A 362 -20.70 20.66 3.02
CA THR A 362 -21.07 20.39 4.41
C THR A 362 -21.12 18.87 4.59
N PRO A 363 -20.35 18.26 5.51
CA PRO A 363 -20.48 16.83 5.76
C PRO A 363 -21.87 16.56 6.34
N SER A 364 -22.78 16.02 5.54
CA SER A 364 -24.08 15.54 6.02
C SER A 364 -23.83 14.49 7.10
N PRO A 365 -24.32 14.67 8.34
CA PRO A 365 -24.17 13.65 9.37
C PRO A 365 -24.86 12.37 8.90
N LEU A 366 -24.15 11.24 9.02
CA LEU A 366 -24.69 9.91 8.75
C LEU A 366 -25.93 9.69 9.63
N GLN A 367 -27.11 9.79 9.03
CA GLN A 367 -28.37 9.40 9.67
C GLN A 367 -28.48 7.87 9.57
N LEU A 368 -28.05 7.19 10.63
CA LEU A 368 -28.19 5.74 10.75
C LEU A 368 -29.46 5.42 11.57
N PRO A 369 -30.24 4.39 11.19
CA PRO A 369 -31.30 3.87 12.04
C PRO A 369 -30.70 3.32 13.35
N PRO A 370 -31.49 3.21 14.44
CA PRO A 370 -31.02 2.62 15.69
C PRO A 370 -30.52 1.18 15.45
N PRO A 371 -29.46 0.75 16.14
CA PRO A 371 -28.91 -0.59 15.97
C PRO A 371 -29.98 -1.64 16.31
N PRO A 372 -29.98 -2.80 15.62
CA PRO A 372 -30.90 -3.89 15.94
C PRO A 372 -30.70 -4.34 17.39
N GLN A 373 -31.81 -4.50 18.11
CA GLN A 373 -31.81 -5.03 19.49
C GLN A 373 -31.56 -6.53 19.53
#